data_AF-A0A2E4ATQ8-F1
#
_entry.id   AF-A0A2E4ATQ8-F1
#
_cell.length_a   1.000
_cell.length_b   1.000
_cell.length_c   1.000
_cell.angle_alpha   90.00
_cell.angle_beta   90.00
_cell.angle_gamma   90.00
#
_symmetry.space_group_name_H-M   'P 1'
#
loop_
_entity.id
_entity.type
_entity.pdbx_description
1 polymer ?
#
loop_
_entity_poly.entity_id
_entity_poly.type
_entity_poly.pdbx_seq_one_letter_code
_entity_poly.pdbx_strand_id
1 'polypeptide(L)'
;IKKRGAAKKYIILTLIPRIPLSAIIATLFSVTVSANDLSECDETDSSPFFSLINAAVDPYLPALDRNGNTLLSVDDVFIQKSQHYFLIYKDYEPVSISMERFAAMTELNAAALENFESKITILGPGCQKINLYRNRLVGSYKATFDEILNIVALGHRTGNDAIIQFAARQLKPAEMPFERMMEILGNDLALDENIVNKMLSDDLRRQFVPGNKIPLQSLSEMTLLAFSSMGGKVSGEVEKAFIFVPKSFRGIESESETVMLTSDGKIHGLSGFDYGLAAKVLNRLGVRTFVVSLSEVYTKSSGSCNIDMARTWMQIIDGQKVRSCPFPELVRKMLLERSFNEISDFKNKSIVFESISKALDS
;
A
#
# COMPACT_ATOMS: atom_id res chain seq x y z
N ILE A 1 -62.93 27.06 4.68
CA ILE A 1 -64.01 27.35 5.65
C ILE A 1 -65.27 26.58 5.25
N LYS A 2 -66.00 25.99 6.21
CA LYS A 2 -66.95 24.83 6.13
C LYS A 2 -66.22 23.49 6.24
N LYS A 3 -66.63 22.53 7.07
CA LYS A 3 -67.73 22.43 8.06
C LYS A 3 -67.36 21.28 9.03
N ARG A 4 -67.66 21.47 10.31
CA ARG A 4 -67.63 20.47 11.40
C ARG A 4 -68.76 19.43 11.27
N GLY A 5 -68.60 18.30 11.97
CA GLY A 5 -69.70 17.47 12.52
C GLY A 5 -69.35 15.98 12.51
N ALA A 6 -68.79 15.35 13.56
CA ALA A 6 -69.29 15.09 14.92
C ALA A 6 -70.40 14.01 14.99
N ALA A 7 -70.11 12.89 15.67
CA ALA A 7 -70.98 12.17 16.63
C ALA A 7 -70.27 10.87 17.09
N LYS A 8 -69.81 10.77 18.34
CA LYS A 8 -70.52 10.30 19.56
C LYS A 8 -70.96 8.84 19.53
N LYS A 9 -70.35 8.00 20.39
CA LYS A 9 -71.04 7.35 21.52
C LYS A 9 -70.04 6.72 22.51
N TYR A 10 -70.27 7.02 23.79
CA TYR A 10 -69.65 6.50 25.00
C TYR A 10 -70.39 5.24 25.50
N ILE A 11 -69.82 4.60 26.55
CA ILE A 11 -70.40 3.71 27.62
C ILE A 11 -69.68 2.34 27.61
N ILE A 12 -69.07 1.76 28.66
CA ILE A 12 -69.10 1.94 30.15
C ILE A 12 -67.95 1.12 30.83
N LEU A 13 -67.47 1.60 32.01
CA LEU A 13 -66.84 0.94 33.21
C LEU A 13 -65.73 -0.14 33.02
N THR A 14 -64.62 -0.27 33.76
CA THR A 14 -64.22 -0.03 35.18
C THR A 14 -62.70 -0.31 35.26
N LEU A 15 -61.82 0.65 35.62
CA LEU A 15 -61.09 0.85 36.89
C LEU A 15 -59.98 -0.17 37.32
N ILE A 16 -58.73 0.36 37.40
CA ILE A 16 -57.58 0.06 38.32
C ILE A 16 -56.51 -0.97 37.83
N PRO A 17 -55.17 -0.83 38.06
CA PRO A 17 -54.23 0.32 37.93
C PRO A 17 -52.88 -0.04 37.21
N ARG A 18 -52.04 0.98 36.97
CA ARG A 18 -50.54 1.00 36.88
C ARG A 18 -49.76 -0.22 36.35
N ILE A 19 -48.95 0.00 35.30
CA ILE A 19 -47.46 -0.10 35.23
C ILE A 19 -47.04 0.40 33.82
N PRO A 20 -46.06 1.31 33.66
CA PRO A 20 -45.56 1.69 32.35
C PRO A 20 -44.69 0.56 31.79
N LEU A 21 -45.08 0.04 30.63
CA LEU A 21 -44.33 -0.99 29.92
C LEU A 21 -43.04 -0.38 29.35
N SER A 22 -41.93 -0.96 29.78
CA SER A 22 -40.54 -0.65 29.50
C SER A 22 -40.22 -0.08 28.12
N ALA A 23 -39.39 0.95 28.13
CA ALA A 23 -38.53 1.33 27.03
C ALA A 23 -37.63 0.15 26.64
N ILE A 24 -37.87 -0.42 25.46
CA ILE A 24 -36.90 -1.28 24.79
C ILE A 24 -35.89 -0.32 24.14
N ILE A 25 -34.87 0.05 24.90
CA ILE A 25 -33.65 0.63 24.35
C ILE A 25 -32.97 -0.52 23.61
N ALA A 26 -33.03 -0.47 22.28
CA ALA A 26 -32.20 -1.28 21.42
C ALA A 26 -30.74 -0.93 21.73
N THR A 27 -30.08 -1.77 22.52
CA THR A 27 -28.63 -1.78 22.66
C THR A 27 -28.03 -2.14 21.32
N LEU A 28 -27.73 -1.11 20.53
CA LEU A 28 -26.66 -1.16 19.55
C LEU A 28 -25.41 -1.59 20.32
N PHE A 29 -24.96 -2.83 20.08
CA PHE A 29 -23.59 -3.22 20.33
C PHE A 29 -22.70 -2.40 19.40
N SER A 30 -22.46 -1.14 19.77
CA SER A 30 -21.21 -0.51 19.45
C SER A 30 -20.16 -1.31 20.21
N VAL A 31 -19.36 -2.08 19.48
CA VAL A 31 -18.06 -2.50 19.99
C VAL A 31 -17.28 -1.20 20.17
N THR A 32 -17.43 -0.59 21.35
CA THR A 32 -16.47 0.38 21.84
C THR A 32 -15.22 -0.45 22.10
N VAL A 33 -14.30 -0.45 21.13
CA VAL A 33 -12.89 -0.67 21.46
C VAL A 33 -12.59 0.37 22.53
N SER A 34 -12.39 -0.10 23.76
CA SER A 34 -11.99 0.76 24.88
C SER A 34 -10.77 1.56 24.45
N ALA A 35 -10.91 2.88 24.42
CA ALA A 35 -9.83 3.84 24.19
C ALA A 35 -8.87 3.94 25.39
N ASN A 36 -8.49 2.79 25.97
CA ASN A 36 -7.65 2.70 27.18
C ASN A 36 -6.38 1.84 26.99
N ASP A 37 -6.02 1.46 25.76
CA ASP A 37 -4.70 0.87 25.43
C ASP A 37 -3.86 1.74 24.46
N LEU A 38 -4.29 2.98 24.20
CA LEU A 38 -3.61 3.95 23.33
C LEU A 38 -2.80 5.01 24.11
N SER A 39 -2.66 4.90 25.43
CA SER A 39 -2.08 5.93 26.29
C SER A 39 -0.55 5.90 26.41
N GLU A 40 0.19 5.37 25.42
CA GLU A 40 1.65 5.29 25.50
C GLU A 40 2.36 5.37 24.13
N CYS A 41 1.75 6.06 23.15
CA CYS A 41 2.40 6.33 21.85
C CYS A 41 3.18 7.66 21.83
N ASP A 42 3.41 8.26 22.99
CA ASP A 42 4.08 9.54 23.06
C ASP A 42 5.58 9.32 23.30
N GLU A 43 6.38 10.07 22.54
CA GLU A 43 7.79 10.23 22.82
C GLU A 43 7.97 10.68 24.27
N THR A 44 8.88 10.05 25.00
CA THR A 44 9.18 10.45 26.38
C THR A 44 9.62 11.91 26.39
N ASP A 45 9.22 12.65 27.42
CA ASP A 45 9.65 14.04 27.57
C ASP A 45 11.17 14.14 27.41
N SER A 46 11.60 15.25 26.82
CA SER A 46 13.00 15.46 26.47
C SER A 46 13.90 15.52 27.70
N SER A 47 13.37 15.88 28.87
CA SER A 47 14.15 15.94 30.12
C SER A 47 14.78 14.59 30.50
N PRO A 48 14.03 13.49 30.73
CA PRO A 48 14.62 12.16 30.95
C PRO A 48 15.61 11.72 29.87
N PHE A 49 15.31 11.98 28.59
CA PHE A 49 16.20 11.65 27.48
C PHE A 49 17.55 12.39 27.58
N PHE A 50 17.54 13.70 27.80
CA PHE A 50 18.75 14.50 27.94
C PHE A 50 19.50 14.19 29.23
N SER A 51 18.82 13.84 30.32
CA SER A 51 19.45 13.37 31.54
C SER A 51 20.20 12.05 31.34
N LEU A 52 19.66 11.14 30.52
CA LEU A 52 20.33 9.89 30.15
C LEU A 52 21.58 10.13 29.29
N ILE A 53 21.45 10.88 28.19
CA ILE A 53 22.56 11.01 27.22
C ILE A 53 23.70 11.92 27.69
N ASN A 54 23.42 12.84 28.61
CA ASN A 54 24.43 13.74 29.20
C ASN A 54 24.98 13.22 30.55
N ALA A 55 24.61 12.01 30.96
CA ALA A 55 25.12 11.43 32.19
C ALA A 55 26.65 11.26 32.13
N ALA A 56 27.35 11.84 33.12
CA ALA A 56 28.78 11.64 33.28
C ALA A 56 29.01 10.23 33.84
N VAL A 57 29.49 9.31 32.99
CA VAL A 57 29.73 7.91 33.34
C VAL A 57 31.15 7.50 32.96
N ASP A 58 31.69 6.52 33.68
CA ASP A 58 33.01 5.97 33.36
C ASP A 58 32.98 5.26 32.00
N PRO A 59 33.89 5.62 31.07
CA PRO A 59 33.92 4.98 29.76
C PRO A 59 34.39 3.54 29.88
N TYR A 60 33.85 2.66 29.04
CA TYR A 60 34.38 1.30 28.91
C TYR A 60 35.78 1.36 28.29
N LEU A 61 36.75 0.70 28.93
CA LEU A 61 38.12 0.55 28.44
C LEU A 61 38.40 -0.94 28.16
N PRO A 62 38.59 -1.36 26.90
CA PRO A 62 38.92 -2.75 26.59
C PRO A 62 40.32 -3.10 27.11
N ALA A 63 40.53 -4.37 27.47
CA ALA A 63 41.84 -4.86 27.85
C ALA A 63 42.79 -4.83 26.64
N LEU A 64 43.95 -4.19 26.81
CA LEU A 64 44.94 -4.00 25.74
C LEU A 64 46.19 -4.87 25.96
N ASP A 65 46.82 -5.29 24.86
CA ASP A 65 48.14 -5.91 24.89
C ASP A 65 49.24 -4.86 25.15
N ARG A 66 50.50 -5.30 25.21
CA ARG A 66 51.66 -4.41 25.41
C ARG A 66 51.88 -3.41 24.26
N ASN A 67 51.26 -3.64 23.11
CA ASN A 67 51.35 -2.81 21.92
C ASN A 67 50.13 -1.89 21.75
N GLY A 68 49.16 -1.93 22.67
CA GLY A 68 47.94 -1.13 22.64
C GLY A 68 46.79 -1.71 21.81
N ASN A 69 46.88 -2.97 21.35
CA ASN A 69 45.80 -3.63 20.62
C ASN A 69 44.82 -4.29 21.59
N THR A 70 43.53 -4.35 21.23
CA THR A 70 42.52 -5.05 22.03
C THR A 70 42.82 -6.55 22.10
N LEU A 71 42.89 -7.11 23.30
CA LEU A 71 43.09 -8.55 23.53
C LEU A 71 41.89 -9.40 23.12
N LEU A 72 40.73 -8.77 23.01
CA LEU A 72 39.44 -9.40 22.74
C LEU A 72 39.06 -9.26 21.28
N SER A 73 38.22 -10.19 20.79
CA SER A 73 37.58 -10.05 19.48
C SER A 73 36.61 -8.85 19.47
N VAL A 74 36.28 -8.34 18.27
CA VAL A 74 35.33 -7.22 18.13
C VAL A 74 33.97 -7.54 18.79
N ASP A 75 33.52 -8.79 18.69
CA ASP A 75 32.26 -9.23 19.29
C ASP A 75 32.33 -9.30 20.82
N ASP A 76 33.45 -9.78 21.36
CA ASP A 76 33.66 -9.84 22.82
C ASP A 76 33.78 -8.44 23.42
N VAL A 77 34.48 -7.52 22.72
CA VAL A 77 34.56 -6.10 23.10
C VAL A 77 33.15 -5.49 23.14
N PHE A 78 32.33 -5.75 22.13
CA PHE A 78 30.95 -5.26 22.11
C PHE A 78 30.14 -5.82 23.28
N ILE A 79 30.18 -7.13 23.54
CA ILE A 79 29.43 -7.76 24.64
C ILE A 79 29.82 -7.16 25.99
N GLN A 80 31.12 -7.04 26.27
CA GLN A 80 31.60 -6.47 27.52
C GLN A 80 31.24 -4.99 27.65
N LYS A 81 31.36 -4.22 26.57
CA LYS A 81 30.95 -2.81 26.52
C LYS A 81 29.44 -2.65 26.80
N SER A 82 28.61 -3.46 26.15
CA SER A 82 27.15 -3.44 26.38
C SER A 82 26.80 -3.81 27.83
N GLN A 83 27.47 -4.81 28.41
CA GLN A 83 27.28 -5.18 29.82
C GLN A 83 27.70 -4.05 30.77
N HIS A 84 28.83 -3.40 30.51
CA HIS A 84 29.31 -2.24 31.27
C HIS A 84 28.28 -1.12 31.31
N TYR A 85 27.80 -0.66 30.15
CA TYR A 85 26.81 0.41 30.08
C TYR A 85 25.42 -0.01 30.59
N PHE A 86 25.03 -1.28 30.41
CA PHE A 86 23.80 -1.81 31.01
C PHE A 86 23.80 -1.68 32.54
N LEU A 87 24.93 -2.00 33.19
CA LEU A 87 25.07 -1.90 34.64
C LEU A 87 25.09 -0.44 35.11
N ILE A 88 25.83 0.43 34.40
CA ILE A 88 25.90 1.86 34.69
C ILE A 88 24.52 2.52 34.61
N TYR A 89 23.78 2.26 33.54
CA TYR A 89 22.49 2.89 33.32
C TYR A 89 21.34 2.17 34.02
N LYS A 90 21.58 1.10 34.78
CA LYS A 90 20.52 0.23 35.33
C LYS A 90 19.40 1.01 36.03
N ASP A 91 19.74 2.03 36.79
CA ASP A 91 18.79 2.81 37.61
C ASP A 91 18.19 4.04 36.89
N TYR A 92 18.59 4.30 35.64
CA TYR A 92 17.98 5.35 34.81
C TYR A 92 16.62 4.89 34.27
N GLU A 93 15.70 5.84 34.11
CA GLU A 93 14.41 5.58 33.47
C GLU A 93 14.60 5.23 31.98
N PRO A 94 13.98 4.16 31.46
CA PRO A 94 13.90 3.91 30.04
C PRO A 94 13.15 5.04 29.32
N VAL A 95 13.60 5.38 28.12
CA VAL A 95 13.02 6.45 27.30
C VAL A 95 12.62 5.91 25.94
N SER A 96 11.50 6.41 25.42
CA SER A 96 11.03 6.14 24.07
C SER A 96 11.25 7.39 23.23
N ILE A 97 11.90 7.26 22.07
CA ILE A 97 12.18 8.37 21.16
C ILE A 97 11.51 8.15 19.81
N SER A 98 11.19 9.22 19.10
CA SER A 98 10.68 9.15 17.74
C SER A 98 11.74 8.66 16.75
N MET A 99 11.30 8.14 15.60
CA MET A 99 12.20 7.78 14.50
C MET A 99 12.97 9.02 14.00
N GLU A 100 12.35 10.19 14.03
CA GLU A 100 12.94 11.48 13.70
C GLU A 100 14.06 11.85 14.68
N ARG A 101 13.84 11.70 15.98
CA ARG A 101 14.90 11.92 16.98
C ARG A 101 16.02 10.92 16.82
N PHE A 102 15.71 9.64 16.58
CA PHE A 102 16.73 8.65 16.26
C PHE A 102 17.58 9.08 15.05
N ALA A 103 16.94 9.56 13.97
CA ALA A 103 17.62 10.05 12.79
C ALA A 103 18.55 11.22 13.10
N ALA A 104 18.07 12.23 13.83
CA ALA A 104 18.83 13.41 14.21
C ALA A 104 20.03 13.07 15.11
N MET A 105 19.84 12.18 16.09
CA MET A 105 20.91 11.78 17.01
C MET A 105 22.02 10.97 16.33
N THR A 106 21.71 10.31 15.21
CA THR A 106 22.66 9.44 14.49
C THR A 106 23.17 10.03 13.18
N GLU A 107 22.78 11.27 12.85
CA GLU A 107 23.15 11.95 11.61
C GLU A 107 24.67 12.09 11.43
N LEU A 108 25.37 12.54 12.48
CA LEU A 108 26.83 12.74 12.44
C LEU A 108 27.62 11.50 12.85
N ASN A 109 27.03 10.64 13.69
CA ASN A 109 27.64 9.44 14.20
C ASN A 109 26.58 8.34 14.35
N ALA A 110 26.63 7.35 13.46
CA ALA A 110 25.71 6.22 13.48
C ALA A 110 25.75 5.42 14.80
N ALA A 111 26.85 5.49 15.56
CA ALA A 111 27.03 4.81 16.84
C ALA A 111 26.70 5.68 18.07
N ALA A 112 26.14 6.88 17.87
CA ALA A 112 25.87 7.83 18.95
C ALA A 112 24.98 7.25 20.08
N LEU A 113 24.12 6.29 19.75
CA LEU A 113 23.18 5.70 20.70
C LEU A 113 23.59 4.31 21.22
N GLU A 114 24.74 3.76 20.81
CA GLU A 114 25.17 2.38 21.13
C GLU A 114 25.24 2.10 22.63
N ASN A 115 25.71 3.08 23.41
CA ASN A 115 25.87 2.92 24.85
C ASN A 115 24.52 2.92 25.59
N PHE A 116 23.45 3.38 24.94
CA PHE A 116 22.12 3.58 25.53
C PHE A 116 21.09 2.56 25.05
N GLU A 117 21.49 1.56 24.25
CA GLU A 117 20.60 0.55 23.64
C GLU A 117 19.70 -0.17 24.64
N SER A 118 20.12 -0.29 25.92
CA SER A 118 19.32 -0.93 26.97
C SER A 118 18.23 -0.04 27.58
N LYS A 119 18.24 1.26 27.29
CA LYS A 119 17.32 2.26 27.85
C LYS A 119 16.54 3.03 26.80
N ILE A 120 17.04 3.10 25.56
CA ILE A 120 16.35 3.77 24.46
C ILE A 120 15.55 2.75 23.66
N THR A 121 14.27 3.05 23.50
CA THR A 121 13.37 2.39 22.56
C THR A 121 12.96 3.38 21.48
N ILE A 122 12.86 2.95 20.22
CA ILE A 122 12.39 3.80 19.12
C ILE A 122 10.91 3.51 18.87
N LEU A 123 10.10 4.56 18.77
CA LEU A 123 8.70 4.45 18.41
C LEU A 123 8.59 4.27 16.89
N GLY A 124 8.09 3.10 16.50
CA GLY A 124 7.86 2.68 15.14
C GLY A 124 6.42 2.87 14.66
N PRO A 125 6.09 2.33 13.47
CA PRO A 125 4.74 2.39 12.91
C PRO A 125 3.72 1.73 13.84
N GLY A 126 2.52 2.32 13.94
CA GLY A 126 1.50 1.90 14.90
C GLY A 126 1.98 1.85 16.36
N CYS A 127 2.90 2.74 16.77
CA CYS A 127 3.44 2.82 18.13
C CYS A 127 4.25 1.60 18.59
N GLN A 128 4.77 0.82 17.64
CA GLN A 128 5.54 -0.37 17.95
C GLN A 128 6.90 0.02 18.56
N LYS A 129 7.21 -0.54 19.73
CA LYS A 129 8.47 -0.33 20.44
C LYS A 129 9.61 -1.11 19.76
N ILE A 130 10.49 -0.40 19.07
CA ILE A 130 11.63 -0.93 18.32
C ILE A 130 12.89 -0.85 19.18
N ASN A 131 13.54 -2.00 19.39
CA ASN A 131 14.81 -2.06 20.10
C ASN A 131 15.99 -1.74 19.17
N LEU A 132 17.07 -1.24 19.77
CA LEU A 132 18.37 -1.14 19.13
C LEU A 132 19.24 -2.33 19.50
N TYR A 133 20.03 -2.80 18.54
CA TYR A 133 21.13 -3.72 18.77
C TYR A 133 22.25 -3.44 17.79
N ARG A 134 23.45 -3.13 18.29
CA ARG A 134 24.60 -2.72 17.45
C ARG A 134 24.26 -1.55 16.52
N ASN A 135 23.57 -0.55 17.05
CA ASN A 135 23.06 0.64 16.36
C ASN A 135 22.09 0.36 15.23
N ARG A 136 21.50 -0.84 15.20
CA ARG A 136 20.50 -1.23 14.20
C ARG A 136 19.16 -1.36 14.87
N LEU A 137 18.14 -0.85 14.20
CA LEU A 137 16.75 -1.10 14.52
C LEU A 137 16.45 -2.58 14.23
N VAL A 138 16.06 -3.33 15.26
CA VAL A 138 15.86 -4.79 15.18
C VAL A 138 14.46 -5.21 15.57
N GLY A 139 13.97 -6.26 14.91
CA GLY A 139 12.67 -6.88 15.17
C GLY A 139 11.91 -7.15 13.88
N SER A 140 10.63 -7.52 14.00
CA SER A 140 9.77 -7.79 12.85
C SER A 140 8.43 -7.13 13.11
N TYR A 141 8.16 -6.04 12.41
CA TYR A 141 7.05 -5.14 12.70
C TYR A 141 6.10 -5.07 11.52
N LYS A 142 4.79 -5.02 11.78
CA LYS A 142 3.81 -4.83 10.71
C LYS A 142 3.64 -3.34 10.44
N ALA A 143 3.60 -2.95 9.17
CA ALA A 143 3.40 -1.56 8.78
C ALA A 143 2.55 -1.48 7.51
N THR A 144 1.69 -0.47 7.42
CA THR A 144 0.97 -0.15 6.19
C THR A 144 1.93 0.32 5.10
N PHE A 145 1.48 0.28 3.85
CA PHE A 145 2.27 0.76 2.71
C PHE A 145 2.70 2.22 2.87
N ASP A 146 1.79 3.09 3.32
CA ASP A 146 2.07 4.52 3.50
C ASP A 146 3.08 4.75 4.65
N GLU A 147 2.99 3.98 5.74
CA GLU A 147 4.01 4.03 6.82
C GLU A 147 5.40 3.60 6.31
N ILE A 148 5.47 2.53 5.51
CA ILE A 148 6.74 2.08 4.92
C ILE A 148 7.35 3.19 4.04
N LEU A 149 6.55 3.77 3.15
CA LEU A 149 6.99 4.89 2.30
C LEU A 149 7.52 6.06 3.13
N ASN A 150 6.79 6.45 4.18
CA ASN A 150 7.16 7.57 5.04
C ASN A 150 8.48 7.31 5.78
N ILE A 151 8.70 6.08 6.27
CA ILE A 151 9.95 5.71 6.96
C ILE A 151 11.13 5.71 5.97
N VAL A 152 10.96 5.18 4.75
CA VAL A 152 12.00 5.25 3.72
C VAL A 152 12.29 6.70 3.33
N ALA A 153 11.26 7.54 3.20
CA ALA A 153 11.41 8.97 2.93
C ALA A 153 12.14 9.72 4.05
N LEU A 154 11.85 9.39 5.31
CA LEU A 154 12.59 9.93 6.46
C LEU A 154 14.06 9.55 6.39
N GLY A 155 14.36 8.26 6.19
CA GLY A 155 15.74 7.78 6.03
C GLY A 155 16.47 8.44 4.86
N HIS A 156 15.80 8.61 3.72
CA HIS A 156 16.37 9.28 2.55
C HIS A 156 16.70 10.75 2.83
N ARG A 157 15.73 11.52 3.37
CA ARG A 157 15.87 12.94 3.68
C ARG A 157 16.95 13.23 4.73
N THR A 158 17.13 12.32 5.68
CA THR A 158 18.12 12.44 6.77
C THR A 158 19.45 11.77 6.46
N GLY A 159 19.60 11.14 5.28
CA GLY A 159 20.80 10.36 4.94
C GLY A 159 21.03 9.15 5.86
N ASN A 160 20.00 8.67 6.55
CA ASN A 160 20.11 7.62 7.55
C ASN A 160 19.85 6.23 6.95
N ASP A 161 20.94 5.56 6.56
CA ASP A 161 20.88 4.21 5.97
C ASP A 161 20.32 3.15 6.93
N ALA A 162 20.43 3.33 8.25
CA ALA A 162 19.88 2.38 9.21
C ALA A 162 18.34 2.36 9.18
N ILE A 163 17.71 3.54 9.03
CA ILE A 163 16.25 3.66 8.85
C ILE A 163 15.82 3.05 7.52
N ILE A 164 16.55 3.30 6.43
CA ILE A 164 16.24 2.72 5.11
C ILE A 164 16.33 1.19 5.16
N GLN A 165 17.39 0.65 5.76
CA GLN A 165 17.57 -0.81 5.90
C GLN A 165 16.51 -1.42 6.82
N PHE A 166 16.12 -0.73 7.89
CA PHE A 166 15.03 -1.15 8.76
C PHE A 166 13.72 -1.27 7.97
N ALA A 167 13.35 -0.24 7.22
CA ALA A 167 12.14 -0.25 6.41
C ALA A 167 12.14 -1.39 5.38
N ALA A 168 13.26 -1.60 4.69
CA ALA A 168 13.35 -2.60 3.63
C ALA A 168 13.41 -4.05 4.13
N ARG A 169 13.92 -4.30 5.35
CA ARG A 169 14.26 -5.67 5.82
C ARG A 169 13.50 -6.14 7.05
N GLN A 170 13.06 -5.22 7.91
CA GLN A 170 12.45 -5.53 9.20
C GLN A 170 10.95 -5.23 9.24
N LEU A 171 10.46 -4.34 8.37
CA LEU A 171 9.03 -4.12 8.21
C LEU A 171 8.41 -5.19 7.32
N LYS A 172 7.30 -5.75 7.80
CA LYS A 172 6.41 -6.65 7.07
C LYS A 172 5.19 -5.86 6.62
N PRO A 173 4.94 -5.74 5.31
CA PRO A 173 3.81 -4.99 4.84
C PRO A 173 2.49 -5.62 5.33
N ALA A 174 1.61 -4.79 5.89
CA ALA A 174 0.22 -5.15 6.14
C ALA A 174 -0.52 -5.32 4.80
N GLU A 175 -1.63 -6.07 4.82
CA GLU A 175 -2.45 -6.23 3.62
C GLU A 175 -3.01 -4.87 3.19
N MET A 176 -2.89 -4.59 1.89
CA MET A 176 -3.38 -3.36 1.27
C MET A 176 -4.78 -3.61 0.70
N PRO A 177 -5.78 -2.77 1.00
CA PRO A 177 -7.08 -2.86 0.32
C PRO A 177 -6.96 -2.72 -1.20
N PHE A 178 -7.74 -3.48 -1.96
CA PHE A 178 -7.73 -3.44 -3.42
C PHE A 178 -7.91 -2.02 -3.98
N GLU A 179 -8.82 -1.24 -3.39
CA GLU A 179 -9.07 0.16 -3.78
C GLU A 179 -7.83 1.03 -3.64
N ARG A 180 -7.03 0.84 -2.57
CA ARG A 180 -5.80 1.59 -2.36
C ARG A 180 -4.74 1.24 -3.41
N MET A 181 -4.64 -0.02 -3.80
CA MET A 181 -3.77 -0.42 -4.92
C MET A 181 -4.21 0.26 -6.23
N MET A 182 -5.51 0.33 -6.48
CA MET A 182 -6.05 0.99 -7.68
C MET A 182 -5.76 2.49 -7.70
N GLU A 183 -5.83 3.16 -6.55
CA GLU A 183 -5.41 4.57 -6.42
C GLU A 183 -3.94 4.78 -6.77
N ILE A 184 -3.06 3.87 -6.31
CA ILE A 184 -1.63 3.91 -6.61
C ILE A 184 -1.40 3.74 -8.12
N LEU A 185 -2.00 2.71 -8.74
CA LEU A 185 -1.90 2.47 -10.19
C LEU A 185 -2.48 3.60 -11.04
N GLY A 186 -3.42 4.37 -10.51
CA GLY A 186 -4.03 5.51 -11.21
C GLY A 186 -3.24 6.81 -11.10
N ASN A 187 -2.16 6.88 -10.32
CA ASN A 187 -1.47 8.13 -10.01
C ASN A 187 0.05 7.98 -9.86
N ASP A 188 0.76 7.90 -10.98
CA ASP A 188 2.23 7.88 -10.99
C ASP A 188 2.88 9.14 -10.39
N LEU A 189 2.22 10.30 -10.52
CA LEU A 189 2.78 11.60 -10.11
C LEU A 189 2.82 11.81 -8.59
N ALA A 190 2.12 10.98 -7.82
CA ALA A 190 2.12 11.06 -6.36
C ALA A 190 3.37 10.40 -5.73
N LEU A 191 4.23 9.77 -6.53
CA LEU A 191 5.33 8.93 -6.06
C LEU A 191 6.68 9.57 -6.36
N ASP A 192 7.65 9.39 -5.46
CA ASP A 192 9.01 9.88 -5.63
C ASP A 192 9.92 8.75 -6.13
N GLU A 193 10.52 8.94 -7.31
CA GLU A 193 11.47 8.00 -7.93
C GLU A 193 12.56 7.53 -6.97
N ASN A 194 13.14 8.45 -6.18
CA ASN A 194 14.24 8.13 -5.28
C ASN A 194 13.81 7.20 -4.15
N ILE A 195 12.60 7.42 -3.63
CA ILE A 195 12.04 6.59 -2.55
C ILE A 195 11.74 5.19 -3.07
N VAL A 196 11.07 5.07 -4.22
CA VAL A 196 10.76 3.79 -4.84
C VAL A 196 12.05 3.01 -5.17
N ASN A 197 13.06 3.71 -5.67
CA ASN A 197 14.35 3.13 -6.00
C ASN A 197 15.09 2.58 -4.77
N LYS A 198 14.87 3.17 -3.58
CA LYS A 198 15.41 2.67 -2.30
C LYS A 198 14.63 1.48 -1.73
N MET A 199 13.36 1.32 -2.11
CA MET A 199 12.55 0.17 -1.72
C MET A 199 12.82 -1.08 -2.56
N LEU A 200 13.20 -0.91 -3.83
CA LEU A 200 13.52 -2.02 -4.71
C LEU A 200 14.87 -2.66 -4.34
N SER A 201 14.90 -3.99 -4.32
CA SER A 201 16.16 -4.73 -4.25
C SER A 201 16.95 -4.62 -5.56
N ASP A 202 18.28 -4.76 -5.48
CA ASP A 202 19.15 -4.69 -6.66
C ASP A 202 18.78 -5.71 -7.74
N ASP A 203 18.28 -6.88 -7.35
CA ASP A 203 17.81 -7.91 -8.28
C ASP A 203 16.57 -7.46 -9.06
N LEU A 204 15.59 -6.89 -8.38
CA LEU A 204 14.38 -6.38 -9.04
C LEU A 204 14.69 -5.18 -9.92
N ARG A 205 15.60 -4.30 -9.49
CA ARG A 205 16.07 -3.19 -10.32
C ARG A 205 16.67 -3.71 -11.61
N ARG A 206 17.60 -4.68 -11.54
CA ARG A 206 18.22 -5.28 -12.73
C ARG A 206 17.21 -5.96 -13.66
N GLN A 207 16.16 -6.55 -13.10
CA GLN A 207 15.17 -7.29 -13.87
C GLN A 207 14.12 -6.38 -14.55
N PHE A 208 13.73 -5.28 -13.90
CA PHE A 208 12.55 -4.52 -14.32
C PHE A 208 12.81 -3.06 -14.67
N VAL A 209 13.97 -2.48 -14.30
CA VAL A 209 14.27 -1.08 -14.61
C VAL A 209 15.13 -1.02 -15.88
N PRO A 210 14.61 -0.52 -17.01
CA PRO A 210 15.38 -0.37 -18.22
C PRO A 210 16.36 0.80 -18.06
N GLY A 211 17.59 0.52 -17.61
CA GLY A 211 18.66 1.50 -17.45
C GLY A 211 18.81 1.99 -16.01
N ASN A 212 19.21 3.25 -15.84
CA ASN A 212 19.62 3.78 -14.52
C ASN A 212 18.49 4.46 -13.72
N LYS A 213 17.35 4.72 -14.37
CA LYS A 213 16.22 5.47 -13.81
C LYS A 213 14.91 4.73 -14.05
N ILE A 214 13.98 4.87 -13.11
CA ILE A 214 12.65 4.31 -13.25
C ILE A 214 11.86 5.22 -14.20
N PRO A 215 11.28 4.71 -15.30
CA PRO A 215 10.39 5.50 -16.15
C PRO A 215 9.20 6.02 -15.35
N LEU A 216 8.86 7.31 -15.50
CA LEU A 216 7.76 7.94 -14.77
C LEU A 216 6.43 7.19 -14.95
N GLN A 217 6.15 6.74 -16.17
CA GLN A 217 4.96 5.96 -16.56
C GLN A 217 4.91 4.53 -15.98
N SER A 218 5.93 4.10 -15.23
CA SER A 218 5.98 2.78 -14.61
C SER A 218 6.18 2.89 -13.10
N LEU A 219 6.07 4.11 -12.55
CA LEU A 219 6.45 4.39 -11.17
C LEU A 219 5.47 3.75 -10.18
N SER A 220 4.17 3.80 -10.47
CA SER A 220 3.15 3.12 -9.66
C SER A 220 3.33 1.61 -9.65
N GLU A 221 3.56 0.97 -10.81
CA GLU A 221 3.78 -0.47 -10.86
C GLU A 221 5.10 -0.88 -10.21
N MET A 222 6.18 -0.10 -10.37
CA MET A 222 7.45 -0.32 -9.66
C MET A 222 7.29 -0.22 -8.15
N THR A 223 6.47 0.69 -7.69
CA THR A 223 6.17 0.87 -6.27
C THR A 223 5.42 -0.34 -5.71
N LEU A 224 4.41 -0.81 -6.42
CA LEU A 224 3.67 -2.02 -6.03
C LEU A 224 4.52 -3.29 -6.18
N LEU A 225 5.46 -3.32 -7.12
CA LEU A 225 6.46 -4.39 -7.21
C LEU A 225 7.35 -4.41 -5.96
N ALA A 226 7.83 -3.26 -5.49
CA ALA A 226 8.62 -3.14 -4.27
C ALA A 226 7.82 -3.65 -3.06
N PHE A 227 6.57 -3.18 -2.91
CA PHE A 227 5.66 -3.65 -1.86
C PHE A 227 5.44 -5.18 -1.91
N SER A 228 5.15 -5.73 -3.10
CA SER A 228 5.02 -7.18 -3.31
C SER A 228 6.30 -7.94 -2.93
N SER A 229 7.47 -7.39 -3.25
CA SER A 229 8.75 -8.02 -2.96
C SER A 229 9.06 -8.14 -1.47
N MET A 230 8.53 -7.22 -0.67
CA MET A 230 8.59 -7.25 0.79
C MET A 230 7.57 -8.24 1.40
N GLY A 231 6.83 -8.98 0.57
CA GLY A 231 5.79 -9.92 0.99
C GLY A 231 4.40 -9.29 1.13
N GLY A 232 4.22 -8.06 0.65
CA GLY A 232 2.93 -7.39 0.64
C GLY A 232 1.89 -8.13 -0.22
N LYS A 233 0.65 -8.09 0.25
CA LYS A 233 -0.52 -8.69 -0.41
C LYS A 233 -1.65 -7.69 -0.46
N VAL A 234 -2.58 -7.96 -1.37
CA VAL A 234 -3.83 -7.20 -1.46
C VAL A 234 -4.93 -7.98 -0.76
N SER A 235 -5.75 -7.28 0.01
CA SER A 235 -7.00 -7.78 0.56
C SER A 235 -8.19 -7.29 -0.26
N GLY A 236 -9.22 -8.12 -0.36
CA GLY A 236 -10.46 -7.81 -1.07
C GLY A 236 -11.06 -9.03 -1.77
N GLU A 237 -12.27 -8.85 -2.31
CA GLU A 237 -13.00 -9.89 -3.05
C GLU A 237 -12.56 -9.98 -4.52
N VAL A 238 -11.71 -9.05 -4.98
CA VAL A 238 -11.22 -9.02 -6.36
C VAL A 238 -10.12 -10.05 -6.57
N GLU A 239 -10.50 -11.25 -7.01
CA GLU A 239 -9.57 -12.33 -7.33
C GLU A 239 -8.99 -12.24 -8.75
N LYS A 240 -9.68 -11.55 -9.68
CA LYS A 240 -9.29 -11.50 -11.09
C LYS A 240 -9.39 -10.10 -11.67
N ALA A 241 -8.49 -9.81 -12.61
CA ALA A 241 -8.54 -8.61 -13.44
C ALA A 241 -8.33 -8.96 -14.93
N PHE A 242 -9.05 -8.28 -15.80
CA PHE A 242 -8.96 -8.41 -17.25
C PHE A 242 -8.53 -7.07 -17.83
N ILE A 243 -7.31 -7.00 -18.36
CA ILE A 243 -6.74 -5.77 -18.95
C ILE A 243 -6.94 -5.84 -20.46
N PHE A 244 -7.71 -4.92 -21.02
CA PHE A 244 -8.00 -4.88 -22.45
C PHE A 244 -6.99 -3.99 -23.16
N VAL A 245 -6.27 -4.56 -24.12
CA VAL A 245 -5.27 -3.86 -24.91
C VAL A 245 -5.51 -4.05 -26.39
N PRO A 246 -5.21 -3.06 -27.23
CA PRO A 246 -5.34 -3.23 -28.66
C PRO A 246 -4.22 -4.16 -29.17
N LYS A 247 -4.52 -5.04 -30.14
CA LYS A 247 -3.53 -5.93 -30.77
C LYS A 247 -2.44 -5.19 -31.55
N SER A 248 -2.66 -3.91 -31.82
CA SER A 248 -1.73 -2.96 -32.41
C SER A 248 -2.04 -1.57 -31.88
N PHE A 249 -1.05 -0.73 -31.63
CA PHE A 249 -1.25 0.67 -31.21
C PHE A 249 -1.39 1.63 -32.41
N ARG A 250 -1.29 1.14 -33.66
CA ARG A 250 -1.44 1.99 -34.85
C ARG A 250 -2.90 2.38 -35.05
N GLY A 251 -3.17 3.68 -35.20
CA GLY A 251 -4.54 4.20 -35.32
C GLY A 251 -5.27 4.29 -33.98
N ILE A 252 -4.55 4.18 -32.87
CA ILE A 252 -5.03 4.43 -31.51
C ILE A 252 -4.37 5.72 -31.03
N GLU A 253 -5.11 6.57 -30.33
CA GLU A 253 -4.58 7.79 -29.75
C GLU A 253 -3.54 7.46 -28.66
N SER A 254 -2.40 8.14 -28.66
CA SER A 254 -1.25 7.80 -27.81
C SER A 254 -1.47 8.01 -26.32
N GLU A 255 -2.45 8.84 -25.94
CA GLU A 255 -2.79 9.13 -24.54
C GLU A 255 -4.02 8.34 -24.04
N SER A 256 -4.39 7.29 -24.78
CA SER A 256 -5.56 6.49 -24.46
C SER A 256 -5.37 5.72 -23.14
N GLU A 257 -6.34 5.84 -22.23
CA GLU A 257 -6.42 5.01 -21.02
C GLU A 257 -6.43 3.52 -21.35
N THR A 258 -5.87 2.70 -20.46
CA THR A 258 -6.05 1.25 -20.51
C THR A 258 -7.32 0.86 -19.74
N VAL A 259 -8.18 0.05 -20.37
CA VAL A 259 -9.42 -0.44 -19.73
C VAL A 259 -9.13 -1.72 -18.95
N MET A 260 -9.59 -1.76 -17.71
CA MET A 260 -9.51 -2.95 -16.86
C MET A 260 -10.89 -3.31 -16.30
N LEU A 261 -11.26 -4.59 -16.34
CA LEU A 261 -12.43 -5.15 -15.66
C LEU A 261 -11.97 -6.01 -14.49
N THR A 262 -12.57 -5.82 -13.32
CA THR A 262 -12.32 -6.64 -12.13
C THR A 262 -13.41 -7.70 -11.95
N SER A 263 -13.13 -8.73 -11.14
CA SER A 263 -14.08 -9.82 -10.90
C SER A 263 -15.35 -9.42 -10.16
N ASP A 264 -15.38 -8.27 -9.51
CA ASP A 264 -16.57 -7.65 -8.89
C ASP A 264 -17.35 -6.76 -9.88
N GLY A 265 -17.09 -6.88 -11.18
CA GLY A 265 -17.86 -6.21 -12.24
C GLY A 265 -17.51 -4.74 -12.48
N LYS A 266 -16.54 -4.17 -11.76
CA LYS A 266 -16.12 -2.77 -11.95
C LYS A 266 -15.21 -2.60 -13.17
N ILE A 267 -15.48 -1.55 -13.95
CA ILE A 267 -14.67 -1.15 -15.10
C ILE A 267 -13.86 0.09 -14.75
N HIS A 268 -12.54 0.00 -14.85
CA HIS A 268 -11.58 1.05 -14.58
C HIS A 268 -10.92 1.54 -15.88
N GLY A 269 -10.58 2.82 -15.93
CA GLY A 269 -9.63 3.37 -16.91
C GLY A 269 -8.39 3.86 -16.19
N LEU A 270 -7.22 3.48 -16.72
CA LEU A 270 -5.93 3.79 -16.13
C LEU A 270 -5.06 4.53 -17.16
N SER A 271 -4.76 5.78 -16.88
CA SER A 271 -3.86 6.63 -17.68
C SER A 271 -2.41 6.30 -17.38
N GLY A 272 -1.53 6.33 -18.38
CA GLY A 272 -0.08 6.09 -18.19
C GLY A 272 0.31 4.64 -17.86
N PHE A 273 -0.68 3.76 -17.72
CA PHE A 273 -0.55 2.40 -17.20
C PHE A 273 0.34 1.46 -18.02
N ASP A 274 1.44 0.98 -17.43
CA ASP A 274 2.28 -0.07 -18.01
C ASP A 274 1.63 -1.44 -17.79
N TYR A 275 0.68 -1.79 -18.66
CA TYR A 275 -0.06 -3.05 -18.56
C TYR A 275 0.83 -4.30 -18.51
N GLY A 276 2.02 -4.26 -19.12
CA GLY A 276 2.94 -5.39 -19.17
C GLY A 276 3.57 -5.67 -17.81
N LEU A 277 3.95 -4.61 -17.11
CA LEU A 277 4.46 -4.67 -15.75
C LEU A 277 3.33 -4.86 -14.73
N ALA A 278 2.24 -4.10 -14.85
CA ALA A 278 1.09 -4.18 -13.96
C ALA A 278 0.51 -5.60 -13.90
N ALA A 279 0.38 -6.28 -15.04
CA ALA A 279 -0.11 -7.66 -15.06
C ALA A 279 0.79 -8.61 -14.22
N LYS A 280 2.12 -8.41 -14.24
CA LYS A 280 3.04 -9.21 -13.42
C LYS A 280 2.89 -8.86 -11.94
N VAL A 281 2.78 -7.58 -11.61
CA VAL A 281 2.66 -7.08 -10.24
C VAL A 281 1.35 -7.53 -9.60
N LEU A 282 0.21 -7.36 -10.29
CA LEU A 282 -1.10 -7.81 -9.83
C LEU A 282 -1.12 -9.31 -9.51
N ASN A 283 -0.56 -10.14 -10.41
CA ASN A 283 -0.46 -11.60 -10.17
C ASN A 283 0.37 -11.92 -8.91
N ARG A 284 1.44 -11.16 -8.62
CA ARG A 284 2.24 -11.35 -7.40
C ARG A 284 1.51 -10.87 -6.14
N LEU A 285 0.62 -9.90 -6.27
CA LEU A 285 -0.20 -9.37 -5.18
C LEU A 285 -1.44 -10.23 -4.87
N GLY A 286 -1.69 -11.27 -5.67
CA GLY A 286 -2.79 -12.21 -5.49
C GLY A 286 -3.98 -11.99 -6.42
N VAL A 287 -3.93 -10.99 -7.32
CA VAL A 287 -4.98 -10.73 -8.30
C VAL A 287 -4.60 -11.39 -9.62
N ARG A 288 -5.34 -12.43 -10.02
CA ARG A 288 -5.05 -13.16 -11.25
C ARG A 288 -5.40 -12.32 -12.48
N THR A 289 -4.39 -11.93 -13.23
CA THR A 289 -4.57 -10.97 -14.33
C THR A 289 -4.51 -11.62 -15.71
N PHE A 290 -5.44 -11.24 -16.58
CA PHE A 290 -5.53 -11.67 -17.98
C PHE A 290 -5.39 -10.47 -18.90
N VAL A 291 -4.39 -10.48 -19.78
CA VAL A 291 -4.25 -9.46 -20.83
C VAL A 291 -5.06 -9.88 -22.06
N VAL A 292 -6.16 -9.18 -22.30
CA VAL A 292 -7.12 -9.43 -23.37
C VAL A 292 -6.77 -8.54 -24.56
N SER A 293 -5.90 -9.06 -25.42
CA SER A 293 -5.59 -8.42 -26.70
C SER A 293 -6.75 -8.59 -27.69
N LEU A 294 -7.28 -7.46 -28.18
CA LEU A 294 -8.41 -7.37 -29.11
C LEU A 294 -7.96 -6.92 -30.51
N SER A 295 -8.55 -7.50 -31.55
CA SER A 295 -8.46 -7.09 -32.95
C SER A 295 -9.74 -6.45 -33.47
N GLU A 296 -10.83 -6.58 -32.73
CA GLU A 296 -12.13 -6.04 -33.07
C GLU A 296 -12.82 -5.54 -31.79
N VAL A 297 -13.50 -4.40 -31.90
CA VAL A 297 -14.37 -3.85 -30.87
C VAL A 297 -15.70 -3.53 -31.54
N TYR A 298 -16.78 -4.14 -31.07
CA TYR A 298 -18.11 -3.94 -31.62
C TYR A 298 -19.04 -3.42 -30.54
N THR A 299 -19.82 -2.38 -30.86
CA THR A 299 -20.88 -1.87 -30.00
C THR A 299 -22.18 -1.83 -30.80
N LYS A 300 -23.29 -2.11 -30.15
CA LYS A 300 -24.63 -2.03 -30.73
C LYS A 300 -25.03 -0.58 -31.00
N SER A 301 -24.54 0.36 -30.20
CA SER A 301 -24.97 1.77 -30.23
C SER A 301 -24.00 2.73 -30.93
N SER A 302 -22.69 2.48 -30.89
CA SER A 302 -21.64 3.48 -31.20
C SER A 302 -20.72 3.06 -32.36
N GLY A 303 -21.11 2.01 -33.10
CA GLY A 303 -20.35 1.48 -34.22
C GLY A 303 -19.27 0.47 -33.81
N SER A 304 -18.30 0.27 -34.70
CA SER A 304 -17.28 -0.76 -34.55
C SER A 304 -15.90 -0.28 -34.96
N CYS A 305 -14.86 -0.84 -34.33
CA CYS A 305 -13.49 -0.74 -34.79
C CYS A 305 -12.91 -2.12 -35.11
N ASN A 306 -12.08 -2.18 -36.14
CA ASN A 306 -11.30 -3.38 -36.44
C ASN A 306 -9.93 -3.02 -37.03
N ILE A 307 -8.96 -3.91 -36.86
CA ILE A 307 -7.65 -3.77 -37.50
C ILE A 307 -7.71 -4.17 -38.98
N ASP A 308 -7.06 -3.38 -39.82
CA ASP A 308 -6.85 -3.70 -41.23
C ASP A 308 -5.66 -4.65 -41.45
N MET A 309 -5.37 -4.99 -42.72
CA MET A 309 -4.23 -5.85 -43.08
C MET A 309 -2.87 -5.24 -42.69
N ALA A 310 -2.77 -3.92 -42.56
CA ALA A 310 -1.57 -3.21 -42.11
C ALA A 310 -1.48 -3.09 -40.57
N ARG A 311 -2.40 -3.74 -39.84
CA ARG A 311 -2.57 -3.69 -38.38
C ARG A 311 -2.88 -2.28 -37.87
N THR A 312 -3.57 -1.47 -38.67
CA THR A 312 -4.02 -0.13 -38.27
C THR A 312 -5.49 -0.21 -37.90
N TRP A 313 -5.86 0.35 -36.76
CA TRP A 313 -7.25 0.43 -36.34
C TRP A 313 -8.05 1.40 -37.21
N MET A 314 -9.24 0.94 -37.57
CA MET A 314 -10.19 1.69 -38.37
C MET A 314 -11.54 1.70 -37.65
N GLN A 315 -12.16 2.86 -37.51
CA GLN A 315 -13.55 2.98 -37.07
C GLN A 315 -14.49 2.97 -38.27
N ILE A 316 -15.62 2.28 -38.13
CA ILE A 316 -16.71 2.25 -39.11
C ILE A 316 -17.88 3.06 -38.53
N ILE A 317 -18.17 4.22 -39.13
CA ILE A 317 -19.29 5.11 -38.78
C ILE A 317 -20.14 5.27 -40.03
N ASP A 318 -21.42 4.88 -39.99
CA ASP A 318 -22.36 5.00 -41.12
C ASP A 318 -21.81 4.46 -42.46
N GLY A 319 -21.04 3.36 -42.39
CA GLY A 319 -20.40 2.71 -43.55
C GLY A 319 -19.11 3.38 -44.03
N GLN A 320 -18.72 4.54 -43.48
CA GLN A 320 -17.45 5.19 -43.76
C GLN A 320 -16.35 4.69 -42.83
N LYS A 321 -15.14 4.54 -43.37
CA LYS A 321 -13.96 4.07 -42.63
C LYS A 321 -13.03 5.23 -42.28
N VAL A 322 -12.78 5.44 -41.00
CA VAL A 322 -11.86 6.47 -40.48
C VAL A 322 -10.62 5.79 -39.87
N ARG A 323 -9.42 6.31 -40.18
CA ARG A 323 -8.12 5.80 -39.68
C ARG A 323 -7.84 6.26 -38.24
N SER A 324 -8.78 6.02 -37.35
CA SER A 324 -8.67 6.22 -35.91
C SER A 324 -9.65 5.28 -35.22
N CYS A 325 -9.37 4.89 -33.99
CA CYS A 325 -10.34 4.20 -33.14
C CYS A 325 -10.32 4.77 -31.72
N PRO A 326 -11.46 5.24 -31.18
CA PRO A 326 -11.62 5.56 -29.77
C PRO A 326 -11.73 4.27 -28.94
N PHE A 327 -10.64 3.50 -28.92
CA PHE A 327 -10.62 2.13 -28.42
C PHE A 327 -11.07 1.99 -26.95
N PRO A 328 -10.57 2.78 -25.98
CA PRO A 328 -10.99 2.62 -24.59
C PRO A 328 -12.48 2.86 -24.40
N GLU A 329 -13.03 3.91 -25.04
CA GLU A 329 -14.45 4.25 -24.96
C GLU A 329 -15.31 3.12 -25.52
N LEU A 330 -14.97 2.61 -26.70
CA LEU A 330 -15.72 1.54 -27.34
C LEU A 330 -15.58 0.20 -26.60
N VAL A 331 -14.43 -0.09 -25.99
CA VAL A 331 -14.26 -1.29 -25.15
C VAL A 331 -15.16 -1.21 -23.91
N ARG A 332 -15.20 -0.06 -23.22
CA ARG A 332 -16.10 0.13 -22.07
C ARG A 332 -17.56 -0.10 -22.48
N LYS A 333 -18.00 0.52 -23.58
CA LYS A 333 -19.36 0.33 -24.13
C LYS A 333 -19.62 -1.12 -24.51
N MET A 334 -18.69 -1.79 -25.17
CA MET A 334 -18.81 -3.19 -25.58
C MET A 334 -18.98 -4.12 -24.37
N LEU A 335 -18.26 -3.87 -23.26
CA LEU A 335 -18.41 -4.62 -22.02
C LEU A 335 -19.80 -4.43 -21.41
N LEU A 336 -20.27 -3.18 -21.32
CA LEU A 336 -21.61 -2.84 -20.79
C LEU A 336 -22.74 -3.42 -21.64
N GLU A 337 -22.61 -3.40 -22.96
CA GLU A 337 -23.61 -3.92 -23.91
C GLU A 337 -23.52 -5.44 -24.15
N ARG A 338 -22.48 -6.07 -23.59
CA ARG A 338 -22.13 -7.48 -23.76
C ARG A 338 -21.98 -7.90 -25.23
N SER A 339 -21.57 -6.99 -26.09
CA SER A 339 -21.40 -7.21 -27.53
C SER A 339 -20.06 -7.86 -27.88
N PHE A 340 -19.21 -8.12 -26.89
CA PHE A 340 -17.96 -8.88 -27.05
C PHE A 340 -18.19 -10.36 -27.40
N ASN A 341 -19.42 -10.88 -27.35
CA ASN A 341 -19.75 -12.22 -27.85
C ASN A 341 -19.85 -12.28 -29.38
N GLU A 342 -19.95 -11.13 -30.05
CA GLU A 342 -20.12 -11.00 -31.50
C GLU A 342 -18.78 -10.78 -32.23
N ILE A 343 -17.72 -10.40 -31.51
CA ILE A 343 -16.40 -10.14 -32.10
C ILE A 343 -15.65 -11.44 -32.44
N SER A 344 -14.79 -11.36 -33.44
CA SER A 344 -13.91 -12.45 -33.88
C SER A 344 -13.00 -13.00 -32.77
N ASP A 345 -12.54 -12.16 -31.85
CA ASP A 345 -11.67 -12.56 -30.73
C ASP A 345 -12.36 -13.52 -29.74
N PHE A 346 -13.70 -13.45 -29.61
CA PHE A 346 -14.47 -14.34 -28.74
C PHE A 346 -14.30 -15.81 -29.13
N LYS A 347 -14.39 -16.09 -30.44
CA LYS A 347 -14.31 -17.46 -30.99
C LYS A 347 -12.99 -18.13 -30.65
N ASN A 348 -11.92 -17.36 -30.51
CA ASN A 348 -10.57 -17.87 -30.25
C ASN A 348 -10.24 -17.97 -28.75
N LYS A 349 -10.99 -17.29 -27.88
CA LYS A 349 -10.68 -17.15 -26.43
C LYS A 349 -11.92 -17.31 -25.55
N SER A 350 -12.85 -18.20 -25.92
CA SER A 350 -14.17 -18.32 -25.27
C SER A 350 -14.09 -18.43 -23.74
N ILE A 351 -13.14 -19.20 -23.19
CA ILE A 351 -12.97 -19.39 -21.73
C ILE A 351 -12.70 -18.07 -20.99
N VAL A 352 -11.88 -17.18 -21.58
CA VAL A 352 -11.57 -15.88 -20.97
C VAL A 352 -12.80 -14.97 -21.03
N PHE A 353 -13.50 -14.96 -22.15
CA PHE A 353 -14.72 -14.17 -22.31
C PHE A 353 -15.90 -14.67 -21.48
N GLU A 354 -16.02 -15.98 -21.25
CA GLU A 354 -16.97 -16.54 -20.29
C GLU A 354 -16.66 -16.08 -18.86
N SER A 355 -15.37 -15.98 -18.51
CA SER A 355 -14.95 -15.44 -17.21
C SER A 355 -15.25 -13.94 -17.10
N ILE A 356 -15.11 -13.18 -18.20
CA ILE A 356 -15.53 -11.77 -18.30
C ILE A 356 -17.04 -11.63 -18.09
N SER A 357 -17.85 -12.47 -18.75
CA SER A 357 -19.31 -12.46 -18.54
C SER A 357 -19.68 -12.67 -17.08
N LYS A 358 -19.07 -13.66 -16.41
CA LYS A 358 -19.29 -13.93 -14.98
C LYS A 358 -18.92 -12.75 -14.09
N ALA A 359 -17.80 -12.08 -14.38
CA ALA A 359 -17.39 -10.89 -13.64
C ALA A 359 -18.44 -9.75 -13.79
N LEU A 360 -18.99 -9.56 -14.99
CA LEU A 360 -20.05 -8.57 -15.25
C LEU A 360 -21.42 -8.93 -14.66
N ASP A 361 -21.60 -10.16 -14.21
CA ASP A 361 -22.83 -10.66 -13.53
C ASP A 361 -22.73 -10.60 -12.00
N SER A 362 -21.56 -10.23 -11.46
CA SER A 362 -21.26 -10.26 -10.01
C SER A 362 -21.83 -9.09 -9.22
#